data_AF-A0A962DM56-F1
#
_entry.id   AF-A0A962DM56-F1
#
_cell.length_a   1.000
_cell.length_b   1.000
_cell.length_c   1.000
_cell.angle_alpha   90.00
_cell.angle_beta   90.00
_cell.angle_gamma   90.00
#
_symmetry.space_group_name_H-M   'P 1'
#
loop_
_entity.id
_entity.type
_entity.pdbx_description
1 polymer ?
#
loop_
_entity_poly.entity_id
_entity_poly.type
_entity_poly.pdbx_seq_one_letter_code
_entity_poly.pdbx_strand_id
1 'polypeptide(L)'
;YDAVTGELQWVWDLGQGGSVGEPPEGETYTRGTPNMWTTATGDQELGYVYLPLGNSSSDYWGPDRSEAENEYASSLVALDATTGKEIWHFQTVHHDVWDYDLGSQVTLVDFPKDGGTVPALILPSKQGQIYVLNRETGESLFPVEEREVTTTGGAETEFMSPTQPYSGYANVTKPDLTEYDMWGMSPLD
;
A
#
# COMPACT_ATOMS: atom_id res chain seq x y z
N TYR A 1 -9.29 15.57 -12.52
CA TYR A 1 -9.92 16.39 -13.58
C TYR A 1 -11.25 16.91 -13.07
N ASP A 2 -11.64 18.11 -13.49
CA ASP A 2 -12.98 18.65 -13.25
C ASP A 2 -14.01 17.78 -13.96
N ALA A 3 -15.06 17.37 -13.25
CA ALA A 3 -16.05 16.42 -13.77
C ALA A 3 -16.96 17.02 -14.86
N VAL A 4 -17.03 18.35 -14.98
CA VAL A 4 -17.88 19.08 -15.93
C VAL A 4 -17.07 19.53 -17.14
N THR A 5 -15.91 20.16 -16.91
CA THR A 5 -15.09 20.77 -17.97
C THR A 5 -14.03 19.82 -18.53
N GLY A 6 -13.63 18.80 -17.75
CA GLY A 6 -12.50 17.94 -18.09
C GLY A 6 -11.14 18.63 -17.92
N GLU A 7 -11.09 19.80 -17.29
CA GLU A 7 -9.82 20.49 -17.03
C GLU A 7 -9.03 19.75 -15.95
N LEU A 8 -7.70 19.66 -16.13
CA LEU A 8 -6.82 19.09 -15.12
C LEU A 8 -6.86 19.96 -13.86
N GLN A 9 -7.10 19.34 -12.71
CA GLN A 9 -7.21 20.04 -11.41
C GLN A 9 -5.91 19.93 -10.63
N TRP A 10 -5.36 18.73 -10.54
CA TRP A 10 -4.10 18.44 -9.87
C TRP A 10 -3.53 17.13 -10.38
N VAL A 11 -2.23 16.95 -10.16
CA VAL A 11 -1.49 15.71 -10.35
C VAL A 11 -0.62 15.51 -9.12
N TRP A 12 -0.70 14.33 -8.52
CA TRP A 12 0.19 13.93 -7.44
C TRP A 12 1.40 13.22 -8.06
N ASP A 13 2.59 13.72 -7.74
CA ASP A 13 3.87 13.13 -8.16
C ASP A 13 4.70 12.82 -6.90
N LEU A 14 4.99 11.54 -6.68
CA LEU A 14 5.65 11.06 -5.47
C LEU A 14 7.04 11.66 -5.25
N GLY A 15 7.76 11.97 -6.34
CA GLY A 15 9.12 12.51 -6.26
C GLY A 15 9.14 14.02 -5.97
N GLN A 16 7.98 14.67 -5.92
CA GLN A 16 7.85 16.11 -5.74
C GLN A 16 6.99 16.50 -4.53
N GLY A 17 6.64 15.54 -3.67
CA GLY A 17 5.99 15.80 -2.38
C GLY A 17 4.57 16.38 -2.49
N GLY A 18 3.84 16.10 -3.57
CA GLY A 18 2.42 16.42 -3.67
C GLY A 18 1.95 16.99 -5.01
N SER A 19 0.92 17.83 -4.96
CA SER A 19 0.23 18.38 -6.12
C SER A 19 1.10 19.35 -6.92
N VAL A 20 1.62 18.89 -8.06
CA VAL A 20 2.58 19.64 -8.89
C VAL A 20 2.06 20.09 -10.23
N GLY A 21 0.82 19.73 -10.59
CA GLY A 21 0.28 19.99 -11.91
C GLY A 21 1.02 19.21 -12.99
N GLU A 22 0.99 19.68 -14.24
CA GLU A 22 1.83 19.09 -15.29
C GLU A 22 3.30 19.46 -15.07
N PRO A 23 4.25 18.55 -15.35
CA PRO A 23 5.67 18.86 -15.25
C PRO A 23 6.01 20.01 -16.21
N PRO A 24 7.00 20.85 -15.87
CA PRO A 24 7.48 21.89 -16.76
C PRO A 24 7.87 21.34 -18.15
N GLU A 25 7.88 22.22 -19.16
CA GLU A 25 8.26 21.83 -20.51
C GLU A 25 9.68 21.21 -20.54
N GLY A 26 9.78 20.00 -21.07
CA GLY A 26 11.03 19.25 -21.14
C GLY A 26 11.31 18.34 -19.93
N GLU A 27 10.47 18.41 -18.89
CA GLU A 27 10.51 17.51 -17.74
C GLU A 27 9.45 16.40 -17.85
N THR A 28 9.59 15.36 -17.02
CA THR A 28 8.64 14.25 -16.94
C THR A 28 8.27 13.99 -15.50
N TYR A 29 7.10 13.40 -15.26
CA TYR A 29 6.76 12.83 -13.96
C TYR A 29 7.85 11.87 -13.47
N THR A 30 7.92 11.69 -12.15
CA THR A 30 8.86 10.75 -11.52
C THR A 30 8.71 9.37 -12.14
N ARG A 31 9.81 8.87 -12.72
CA ARG A 31 9.87 7.52 -13.28
C ARG A 31 9.80 6.50 -12.16
N GLY A 32 9.25 5.33 -12.45
CA GLY A 32 9.08 4.31 -11.44
C GLY A 32 7.80 4.45 -10.61
N THR A 33 7.05 5.55 -10.74
CA THR A 33 5.80 5.79 -10.00
C THR A 33 4.91 4.56 -9.97
N PRO A 34 4.64 3.98 -8.78
CA PRO A 34 3.72 2.87 -8.63
C PRO A 34 2.36 3.21 -9.19
N ASN A 35 1.78 2.30 -9.97
CA ASN A 35 0.46 2.51 -10.53
C ASN A 35 -0.63 2.39 -9.46
N MET A 36 -1.77 3.03 -9.68
CA MET A 36 -3.01 2.67 -8.98
C MET A 36 -3.89 1.91 -9.97
N TRP A 37 -3.85 0.59 -9.91
CA TRP A 37 -4.56 -0.29 -10.86
C TRP A 37 -5.93 -0.76 -10.37
N THR A 38 -6.27 -0.48 -9.12
CA THR A 38 -7.55 -0.82 -8.50
C THR A 38 -8.35 0.44 -8.14
N THR A 39 -9.40 0.29 -7.33
CA THR A 39 -10.35 1.35 -7.00
C THR A 39 -9.90 2.16 -5.78
N ALA A 40 -9.93 3.49 -5.90
CA ALA A 40 -9.77 4.42 -4.79
C ALA A 40 -11.03 4.51 -3.92
N THR A 41 -10.86 4.85 -2.64
CA THR A 41 -11.99 5.12 -1.71
C THR A 41 -12.02 6.60 -1.35
N GLY A 42 -13.18 7.25 -1.47
CA GLY A 42 -13.37 8.64 -1.05
C GLY A 42 -14.01 8.75 0.33
N ASP A 43 -13.53 9.68 1.15
CA ASP A 43 -14.15 10.09 2.42
C ASP A 43 -14.68 11.51 2.30
N GLN A 44 -16.01 11.64 2.28
CA GLN A 44 -16.66 12.93 2.13
C GLN A 44 -16.58 13.81 3.39
N GLU A 45 -16.49 13.21 4.57
CA GLU A 45 -16.44 13.95 5.83
C GLU A 45 -15.09 14.63 6.01
N LEU A 46 -14.01 13.93 5.65
CA LEU A 46 -12.65 14.45 5.70
C LEU A 46 -12.23 15.18 4.43
N GLY A 47 -12.90 14.93 3.31
CA GLY A 47 -12.50 15.43 1.99
C GLY A 47 -11.27 14.71 1.43
N TYR A 48 -11.04 13.46 1.85
CA TYR A 48 -9.86 12.68 1.46
C TYR A 48 -10.19 11.66 0.38
N VAL A 49 -9.16 11.26 -0.37
CA VAL A 49 -9.19 10.09 -1.26
C VAL A 49 -8.01 9.17 -0.91
N TYR A 50 -8.30 7.88 -0.75
CA TYR A 50 -7.32 6.85 -0.42
C TYR A 50 -6.97 6.05 -1.67
N LEU A 51 -5.69 6.05 -2.03
CA LEU A 51 -5.14 5.45 -3.24
C LEU A 51 -4.29 4.22 -2.86
N PRO A 52 -4.78 3.00 -3.08
CA PRO A 52 -3.96 1.80 -2.97
C PRO A 52 -2.97 1.72 -4.14
N LEU A 53 -1.68 1.81 -3.83
CA LEU A 53 -0.62 1.79 -4.84
C LEU A 53 -0.06 0.37 -5.07
N GLY A 54 0.36 0.19 -6.32
CA GLY A 54 1.03 -0.99 -6.86
C GLY A 54 2.48 -1.13 -6.40
N ASN A 55 3.20 -2.05 -7.06
CA ASN A 55 4.65 -2.14 -6.95
C ASN A 55 5.31 -0.97 -7.70
N SER A 56 6.60 -0.73 -7.43
CA SER A 56 7.39 0.10 -8.33
C SER A 56 7.56 -0.56 -9.70
N SER A 57 7.98 0.22 -10.69
CA SER A 57 8.30 -0.31 -12.04
C SER A 57 9.28 -1.49 -11.95
N SER A 58 8.91 -2.59 -12.61
CA SER A 58 9.53 -3.92 -12.47
C SER A 58 9.18 -4.59 -11.13
N ASP A 59 8.10 -5.36 -11.16
CA ASP A 59 7.49 -5.98 -9.97
C ASP A 59 8.45 -6.91 -9.19
N TYR A 60 9.37 -7.57 -9.89
CA TYR A 60 10.28 -8.58 -9.33
C TYR A 60 11.77 -8.18 -9.35
N TRP A 61 12.08 -6.91 -9.62
CA TRP A 61 13.47 -6.41 -9.71
C TRP A 61 13.60 -5.05 -8.99
N GLY A 62 14.53 -4.96 -8.05
CA GLY A 62 14.62 -3.87 -7.06
C GLY A 62 15.83 -2.89 -7.08
N PRO A 63 17.04 -3.23 -7.57
CA PRO A 63 18.27 -2.47 -7.36
C PRO A 63 18.27 -1.05 -7.88
N ASP A 64 17.57 -0.82 -8.99
CA ASP A 64 17.57 0.47 -9.69
C ASP A 64 16.44 1.39 -9.23
N ARG A 65 15.67 0.99 -8.20
CA ARG A 65 14.56 1.79 -7.65
C ARG A 65 15.08 3.00 -6.89
N SER A 66 14.53 4.17 -7.20
CA SER A 66 14.79 5.40 -6.48
C SER A 66 14.29 5.35 -5.03
N GLU A 67 14.77 6.26 -4.18
CA GLU A 67 14.30 6.38 -2.80
C GLU A 67 12.78 6.62 -2.73
N ALA A 68 12.26 7.44 -3.62
CA ALA A 68 10.84 7.75 -3.66
C ALA A 68 9.99 6.55 -4.12
N GLU A 69 10.48 5.74 -5.06
CA GLU A 69 9.84 4.46 -5.38
C GLU A 69 9.79 3.53 -4.15
N ASN A 70 10.88 3.45 -3.40
CA ASN A 70 10.97 2.59 -2.22
C ASN A 70 10.07 3.06 -1.06
N GLU A 71 9.75 4.35 -0.99
CA GLU A 71 8.85 4.92 0.02
C GLU A 71 7.36 4.64 -0.29
N TYR A 72 6.97 4.72 -1.57
CA TYR A 72 5.55 4.67 -1.96
C TYR A 72 5.10 3.34 -2.59
N ALA A 73 6.01 2.46 -3.00
CA ALA A 73 5.64 1.14 -3.49
C ALA A 73 4.90 0.34 -2.41
N SER A 74 3.84 -0.35 -2.81
CA SER A 74 3.00 -1.19 -1.95
C SER A 74 2.43 -0.44 -0.73
N SER A 75 2.09 0.84 -0.94
CA SER A 75 1.57 1.76 0.07
C SER A 75 0.14 2.21 -0.21
N LEU A 76 -0.62 2.47 0.86
CA LEU A 76 -1.87 3.21 0.80
C LEU A 76 -1.55 4.69 0.99
N VAL A 77 -1.95 5.55 0.06
CA VAL A 77 -1.71 7.01 0.14
C VAL A 77 -3.03 7.74 0.33
N ALA A 78 -3.12 8.61 1.32
CA ALA A 78 -4.24 9.51 1.51
C ALA A 78 -3.92 10.90 0.97
N LEU A 79 -4.75 11.39 0.07
CA LEU A 79 -4.65 12.74 -0.49
C LEU A 79 -5.88 13.58 -0.12
N ASP A 80 -5.69 14.88 0.02
CA ASP A 80 -6.79 15.85 -0.06
C ASP A 80 -7.39 15.79 -1.47
N ALA A 81 -8.68 15.45 -1.58
CA ALA A 81 -9.32 15.20 -2.87
C ALA A 81 -9.46 16.48 -3.73
N THR A 82 -9.42 17.67 -3.11
CA THR A 82 -9.55 18.95 -3.81
C THR A 82 -8.21 19.44 -4.33
N THR A 83 -7.15 19.26 -3.55
CA THR A 83 -5.84 19.85 -3.84
C THR A 83 -4.83 18.85 -4.36
N GLY A 84 -5.01 17.55 -4.12
CA GLY A 84 -4.03 16.50 -4.45
C GLY A 84 -2.82 16.46 -3.53
N LYS A 85 -2.84 17.21 -2.41
CA LYS A 85 -1.78 17.17 -1.41
C LYS A 85 -1.86 15.90 -0.58
N GLU A 86 -0.70 15.32 -0.30
CA GLU A 86 -0.62 14.18 0.59
C GLU A 86 -0.91 14.56 2.04
N ILE A 87 -1.68 13.69 2.71
CA ILE A 87 -1.99 13.78 4.13
C ILE A 87 -1.11 12.80 4.89
N TRP A 88 -1.08 11.54 4.46
CA TRP A 88 -0.29 10.46 5.03
C TRP A 88 -0.17 9.32 4.03
N HIS A 89 0.79 8.43 4.24
CA HIS A 89 0.85 7.13 3.58
C HIS A 89 1.18 6.01 4.58
N PHE A 90 0.82 4.77 4.23
CA PHE A 90 1.11 3.57 5.01
C PHE A 90 1.61 2.46 4.10
N GLN A 91 2.88 2.05 4.28
CA GLN A 91 3.50 1.00 3.49
C GLN A 91 3.21 -0.39 4.06
N THR A 92 2.75 -1.30 3.21
CA THR A 92 2.46 -2.69 3.62
C THR A 92 3.58 -3.66 3.28
N VAL A 93 4.45 -3.35 2.32
CA VAL A 93 5.60 -4.18 1.97
C VAL A 93 6.81 -3.27 1.77
N HIS A 94 7.90 -3.54 2.50
CA HIS A 94 9.17 -2.86 2.28
C HIS A 94 9.90 -3.49 1.09
N HIS A 95 10.32 -2.66 0.13
CA HIS A 95 11.09 -3.07 -1.05
C HIS A 95 10.49 -4.31 -1.75
N ASP A 96 9.24 -4.18 -2.20
CA ASP A 96 8.45 -5.29 -2.72
C ASP A 96 9.03 -5.88 -4.01
N VAL A 97 9.56 -7.09 -3.95
CA VAL A 97 10.05 -7.86 -5.11
C VAL A 97 9.27 -9.16 -5.32
N TRP A 98 8.06 -9.23 -4.75
CA TRP A 98 7.21 -10.42 -4.73
C TRP A 98 5.84 -10.19 -5.35
N ASP A 99 5.59 -9.00 -5.89
CA ASP A 99 4.29 -8.58 -6.38
C ASP A 99 3.24 -8.67 -5.26
N TYR A 100 3.50 -8.05 -4.11
CA TYR A 100 2.63 -8.02 -2.92
C TYR A 100 1.95 -6.66 -2.67
N ASP A 101 1.85 -5.86 -3.71
CA ASP A 101 1.16 -4.59 -3.74
C ASP A 101 -0.33 -4.65 -3.37
N LEU A 102 -0.91 -3.46 -3.20
CA LEU A 102 -2.29 -3.31 -2.76
C LEU A 102 -3.28 -3.52 -3.92
N GLY A 103 -3.87 -4.73 -3.95
CA GLY A 103 -4.90 -5.08 -4.94
C GLY A 103 -6.35 -4.76 -4.54
N SER A 104 -6.59 -4.10 -3.41
CA SER A 104 -7.95 -3.88 -2.91
C SER A 104 -8.22 -2.45 -2.44
N GLN A 105 -9.47 -1.99 -2.63
CA GLN A 105 -9.96 -0.76 -2.02
C GLN A 105 -10.05 -0.90 -0.50
N VAL A 106 -9.92 0.21 0.23
CA VAL A 106 -10.15 0.22 1.68
C VAL A 106 -11.63 0.32 2.02
N THR A 107 -12.00 -0.22 3.19
CA THR A 107 -13.35 -0.08 3.74
C THR A 107 -13.35 0.94 4.88
N LEU A 108 -14.14 2.02 4.75
CA LEU A 108 -14.29 3.02 5.83
C LEU A 108 -15.27 2.52 6.88
N VAL A 109 -14.90 2.65 8.16
CA VAL A 109 -15.69 2.19 9.29
C VAL A 109 -15.51 3.11 10.50
N ASP A 110 -16.58 3.26 11.28
CA ASP A 110 -16.47 3.74 12.67
C ASP A 110 -16.07 2.56 13.55
N PHE A 111 -14.78 2.43 13.83
CA PHE A 111 -14.25 1.25 14.51
C PHE A 111 -14.51 1.32 16.03
N PRO A 112 -15.14 0.32 16.65
CA PRO A 112 -15.38 0.32 18.10
C PRO A 112 -14.07 0.23 18.89
N LYS A 113 -13.79 1.21 19.75
CA LYS A 113 -12.59 1.24 20.61
C LYS A 113 -12.88 2.02 21.90
N ASP A 114 -12.41 1.51 23.04
CA ASP A 114 -12.48 2.16 24.36
C ASP A 114 -13.87 2.69 24.78
N GLY A 115 -14.94 2.00 24.38
CA GLY A 115 -16.32 2.37 24.70
C GLY A 115 -16.92 3.46 23.80
N GLY A 116 -16.21 3.86 22.75
CA GLY A 116 -16.69 4.73 21.67
C GLY A 116 -16.32 4.18 20.29
N THR A 117 -16.24 5.06 19.30
CA THR A 117 -15.75 4.75 17.95
C THR A 117 -14.61 5.66 17.55
N VAL A 118 -13.75 5.16 16.67
CA VAL A 118 -12.66 5.92 16.02
C VAL A 118 -12.87 5.84 14.50
N PRO A 119 -12.76 6.96 13.76
CA PRO A 119 -12.85 6.94 12.31
C PRO A 119 -11.68 6.13 11.75
N ALA A 120 -11.99 5.01 11.10
CA ALA A 120 -10.98 4.06 10.67
C ALA A 120 -11.22 3.57 9.25
N LEU A 121 -10.19 2.91 8.73
CA LEU A 121 -10.27 2.13 7.50
C LEU A 121 -9.65 0.76 7.70
N ILE A 122 -10.20 -0.22 6.99
CA ILE A 122 -9.71 -1.59 6.94
C ILE A 122 -9.01 -1.79 5.60
N LEU A 123 -7.74 -2.18 5.67
CA LEU A 123 -6.85 -2.40 4.53
C LEU A 123 -6.40 -3.87 4.49
N PRO A 124 -6.98 -4.71 3.63
CA PRO A 124 -6.43 -6.01 3.31
C PRO A 124 -5.24 -5.88 2.36
N SER A 125 -4.15 -6.61 2.62
CA SER A 125 -2.98 -6.69 1.75
C SER A 125 -2.83 -8.04 1.07
N LYS A 126 -2.06 -8.09 -0.02
CA LYS A 126 -1.78 -9.31 -0.80
C LYS A 126 -0.91 -10.31 -0.02
N GLN A 127 -0.18 -9.85 0.99
CA GLN A 127 0.49 -10.70 2.00
C GLN A 127 -0.49 -11.44 2.94
N GLY A 128 -1.80 -11.21 2.81
CA GLY A 128 -2.82 -11.78 3.67
C GLY A 128 -2.91 -11.12 5.05
N GLN A 129 -2.27 -9.97 5.25
CA GLN A 129 -2.43 -9.16 6.46
C GLN A 129 -3.66 -8.26 6.32
N ILE A 130 -4.31 -7.94 7.46
CA ILE A 130 -5.40 -6.97 7.51
C ILE A 130 -5.03 -5.88 8.51
N TYR A 131 -4.79 -4.67 8.01
CA TYR A 131 -4.48 -3.50 8.83
C TYR A 131 -5.76 -2.71 9.12
N VAL A 132 -5.81 -2.10 10.31
CA VAL A 132 -6.88 -1.15 10.68
C VAL A 132 -6.19 0.16 11.05
N LEU A 133 -6.38 1.17 10.22
CA LEU A 133 -5.73 2.48 10.38
C LEU A 133 -6.77 3.52 10.79
N ASN A 134 -6.37 4.50 11.59
CA ASN A 134 -7.11 5.73 11.72
C ASN A 134 -7.15 6.42 10.35
N ARG A 135 -8.34 6.66 9.79
CA ARG A 135 -8.48 7.16 8.42
C ARG A 135 -8.11 8.64 8.28
N GLU A 136 -8.01 9.37 9.39
CA GLU A 136 -7.56 10.77 9.44
C GLU A 136 -6.03 10.88 9.44
N THR A 137 -5.35 10.01 10.19
CA THR A 137 -3.91 10.15 10.49
C THR A 137 -3.02 9.09 9.84
N GLY A 138 -3.58 7.99 9.36
CA GLY A 138 -2.84 6.84 8.85
C GLY A 138 -2.23 5.95 9.94
N GLU A 139 -2.35 6.33 11.21
CA GLU A 139 -1.79 5.56 12.32
C GLU A 139 -2.55 4.24 12.53
N SER A 140 -1.81 3.14 12.67
CA SER A 140 -2.43 1.84 12.93
C SER A 140 -3.08 1.80 14.31
N LEU A 141 -4.31 1.30 14.39
CA LEU A 141 -5.05 1.13 15.64
C LEU A 141 -4.56 -0.07 16.46
N PHE A 142 -3.81 -0.97 15.83
CA PHE A 142 -3.19 -2.17 16.40
C PHE A 142 -1.67 -2.14 16.14
N PRO A 143 -0.86 -2.85 16.93
CA PRO A 143 0.57 -2.95 16.67
C PRO A 143 0.86 -3.43 15.24
N VAL A 144 1.86 -2.83 14.61
CA VAL A 144 2.48 -3.32 13.38
C VAL A 144 3.86 -3.80 13.78
N GLU A 145 4.09 -5.10 13.66
CA GLU A 145 5.34 -5.74 14.07
C GLU A 145 6.26 -5.89 12.87
N GLU A 146 7.46 -5.31 12.94
CA GLU A 146 8.54 -5.65 12.01
C GLU A 146 9.05 -7.05 12.32
N ARG A 147 8.88 -7.97 11.37
CA ARG A 147 9.36 -9.36 11.51
C ARG A 147 10.45 -9.64 10.50
N GLU A 148 11.50 -10.31 10.96
CA GLU A 148 12.57 -10.81 10.08
C GLU A 148 11.99 -11.76 9.04
N VAL A 149 12.39 -11.56 7.79
CA VAL A 149 12.02 -12.41 6.66
C VAL A 149 13.26 -12.99 6.01
N THR A 150 13.08 -14.05 5.21
CA THR A 150 14.21 -14.65 4.49
C THR A 150 14.63 -13.75 3.35
N THR A 151 15.85 -13.21 3.44
CA THR A 151 16.48 -12.39 2.39
C THR A 151 17.57 -13.15 1.62
N THR A 152 17.72 -14.46 1.86
CA THR A 152 18.76 -15.28 1.23
C THR A 152 18.15 -16.26 0.22
N GLY A 153 18.96 -16.70 -0.75
CA GLY A 153 18.56 -17.70 -1.74
C GLY A 153 17.77 -17.16 -2.94
N GLY A 154 17.49 -15.86 -2.99
CA GLY A 154 16.93 -15.15 -4.14
C GLY A 154 18.00 -14.43 -4.99
N ALA A 155 17.54 -13.75 -6.04
CA ALA A 155 18.34 -12.70 -6.66
C ALA A 155 18.34 -11.45 -5.76
N GLU A 156 19.35 -10.58 -5.88
CA GLU A 156 19.31 -9.21 -5.31
C GLU A 156 19.20 -9.15 -3.78
N THR A 157 19.72 -10.16 -3.11
CA THR A 157 19.62 -10.33 -1.66
C THR A 157 20.13 -9.12 -0.85
N GLU A 158 21.04 -8.34 -1.43
CA GLU A 158 21.60 -7.13 -0.83
C GLU A 158 20.65 -5.92 -0.85
N PHE A 159 19.58 -5.94 -1.64
CA PHE A 159 18.56 -4.88 -1.72
C PHE A 159 17.25 -5.24 -1.01
N MET A 160 17.07 -6.51 -0.64
CA MET A 160 15.88 -6.94 0.09
C MET A 160 15.80 -6.32 1.49
N SER A 161 14.60 -5.89 1.89
CA SER A 161 14.35 -5.46 3.26
C SER A 161 14.52 -6.63 4.24
N PRO A 162 15.27 -6.48 5.34
CA PRO A 162 15.45 -7.53 6.33
C PRO A 162 14.17 -7.84 7.12
N THR A 163 13.25 -6.88 7.19
CA THR A 163 11.97 -7.02 7.88
C THR A 163 10.79 -6.62 7.00
N GLN A 164 9.62 -7.13 7.36
CA GLN A 164 8.34 -6.75 6.78
C GLN A 164 7.33 -6.43 7.89
N PRO A 165 6.35 -5.54 7.64
CA PRO A 165 5.35 -5.16 8.63
C PRO A 165 4.23 -6.22 8.71
N TYR A 166 3.99 -6.76 9.89
CA TYR A 166 2.90 -7.71 10.15
C TYR A 166 1.81 -7.08 11.02
N SER A 167 0.55 -7.30 10.65
CA SER A 167 -0.57 -6.75 11.39
C SER A 167 -0.81 -7.51 12.70
N GLY A 168 -0.91 -6.77 13.81
CA GLY A 168 -1.37 -7.28 15.09
C GLY A 168 -2.89 -7.43 15.22
N TYR A 169 -3.67 -7.08 14.19
CA TYR A 169 -5.13 -7.22 14.20
C TYR A 169 -5.59 -8.60 13.74
N ALA A 170 -5.42 -8.90 12.45
CA ALA A 170 -5.84 -10.15 11.84
C ALA A 170 -5.03 -10.44 10.57
N ASN A 171 -4.94 -11.71 10.21
CA ASN A 171 -4.40 -12.17 8.94
C ASN A 171 -5.13 -13.44 8.47
N VAL A 172 -4.96 -13.77 7.19
CA VAL A 172 -5.50 -14.99 6.56
C VAL A 172 -4.40 -15.99 6.21
N THR A 173 -3.20 -15.82 6.78
CA THR A 173 -2.04 -16.68 6.55
C THR A 173 -2.37 -18.12 6.96
N LYS A 174 -2.06 -19.06 6.08
CA LYS A 174 -2.20 -20.50 6.37
C LYS A 174 -0.99 -20.99 7.17
N PRO A 175 -1.13 -22.09 7.93
CA PRO A 175 0.03 -22.74 8.53
C PRO A 175 1.08 -23.07 7.47
N ASP A 176 2.34 -23.12 7.88
CA ASP A 176 3.43 -23.56 7.01
C ASP A 176 3.13 -24.95 6.46
N LEU A 177 3.32 -25.11 5.15
CA LEU A 177 3.16 -26.40 4.49
C LEU A 177 4.28 -27.33 4.91
N THR A 178 3.92 -28.55 5.25
CA THR A 178 4.83 -29.64 5.60
C THR A 178 4.84 -30.70 4.49
N GLU A 179 5.74 -31.69 4.60
CA GLU A 179 5.76 -32.84 3.69
C GLU A 179 4.41 -33.59 3.67
N TYR A 180 3.65 -33.54 4.76
CA TYR A 180 2.32 -34.15 4.86
C TYR A 180 1.29 -33.44 3.95
N ASP A 181 1.46 -32.14 3.70
CA ASP A 181 0.56 -31.32 2.88
C ASP A 181 0.86 -31.43 1.37
N MET A 182 1.97 -32.09 1.00
CA MET A 182 2.40 -32.21 -0.40
C MET A 182 1.42 -32.99 -1.28
N TRP A 183 0.76 -33.98 -0.69
CA TRP A 183 -0.21 -34.83 -1.35
C TRP A 183 -1.56 -34.36 -0.82
N GLY A 184 -2.36 -33.67 -1.65
CA GLY A 184 -3.73 -33.26 -1.28
C GLY A 184 -4.63 -34.46 -0.95
N MET A 185 -5.94 -34.41 -1.21
CA MET A 185 -6.80 -35.58 -0.99
C MET A 185 -6.24 -36.81 -1.72
N SER A 186 -5.75 -37.78 -0.96
CA SER A 186 -5.46 -39.11 -1.46
C SER A 186 -6.78 -39.87 -1.58
N PRO A 187 -6.86 -40.93 -2.42
CA PRO A 187 -8.07 -41.76 -2.50
C PRO A 187 -8.44 -42.48 -1.18
N LEU A 188 -7.64 -42.34 -0.11
CA LEU A 188 -7.80 -43.03 1.17
C LEU A 188 -8.20 -42.08 2.31
N ASP A 189 -8.37 -40.78 2.04
CA ASP A 189 -8.83 -39.76 3.00
C ASP A 189 -10.36 -39.63 3.05
#